data_AF-A0A934R3L9-F1
#
_entry.id   AF-A0A934R3L9-F1
#
_cell.length_a   1.000
_cell.length_b   1.000
_cell.length_c   1.000
_cell.angle_alpha   90.00
_cell.angle_beta   90.00
_cell.angle_gamma   90.00
#
_symmetry.space_group_name_H-M   'P 1'
#
loop_
_entity.id
_entity.type
_entity.pdbx_description
1 polymer ?
#
loop_
_entity_poly.entity_id
_entity_poly.type
_entity_poly.pdbx_seq_one_letter_code
_entity_poly.pdbx_strand_id
1 'polypeptide(L)'
;MSPLLEAILEKSLLFDSMGLLGLVLLLAAALKLARVHRSWGSTVLALGAASLLCVRLYFLLAPHFMNDDLLLAIGPLGISLTIALPPLMLTFGLGGIVWGLWGHERLLDARTRR
;
A
#
# COMPACT_ATOMS: atom_id res chain seq x y z
N MET A 1 6.22 15.93 -26.11
CA MET A 1 5.88 15.01 -24.99
C MET A 1 4.45 14.52 -25.23
N SER A 2 4.08 13.33 -24.79
CA SER A 2 2.69 12.86 -24.97
C SER A 2 1.75 13.64 -24.05
N PRO A 3 0.53 14.01 -24.51
CA PRO A 3 -0.39 14.83 -23.73
C PRO A 3 -0.82 14.16 -22.40
N LEU A 4 -0.75 12.83 -22.34
CA LEU A 4 -0.95 12.04 -21.12
C LEU A 4 0.14 12.27 -20.06
N LEU A 5 1.40 12.38 -20.49
CA LEU A 5 2.54 12.55 -19.58
C LEU A 5 2.58 13.97 -19.00
N GLU A 6 2.18 14.95 -19.80
CA GLU A 6 2.03 16.36 -19.40
C GLU A 6 0.91 16.53 -18.36
N ALA A 7 -0.24 15.87 -18.58
CA ALA A 7 -1.34 15.85 -17.63
C ALA A 7 -0.96 15.18 -16.29
N ILE A 8 -0.13 14.14 -16.30
CA ILE A 8 0.35 13.47 -15.08
C ILE A 8 1.31 14.37 -14.30
N LEU A 9 2.19 15.08 -15.00
CA LEU A 9 3.16 16.01 -14.38
C LEU A 9 2.47 17.26 -13.80
N GLU A 10 1.54 17.88 -14.53
CA GLU A 10 0.82 19.07 -14.05
C GLU A 10 -0.17 18.77 -12.92
N LYS A 11 -0.80 17.58 -12.94
CA LYS A 11 -1.82 17.19 -11.95
C LYS A 11 -1.33 16.16 -10.93
N SER A 12 -0.01 16.02 -10.75
CA SER A 12 0.61 15.02 -9.87
C SER A 12 -0.05 14.97 -8.48
N LEU A 13 -0.34 16.14 -7.90
CA LEU A 13 -0.95 16.24 -6.57
C LEU A 13 -2.39 15.69 -6.51
N LEU A 14 -3.18 15.83 -7.58
CA LEU A 14 -4.53 15.27 -7.66
C LEU A 14 -4.48 13.74 -7.79
N PHE A 15 -3.58 13.21 -8.61
CA PHE A 15 -3.38 11.77 -8.74
C PHE A 15 -2.86 11.15 -7.44
N ASP A 16 -1.97 11.84 -6.72
CA ASP A 16 -1.50 11.43 -5.40
C ASP A 16 -2.63 11.38 -4.37
N SER A 17 -3.46 12.42 -4.34
CA SER A 17 -4.63 12.50 -3.47
C SER A 17 -5.65 11.39 -3.76
N MET A 18 -5.94 11.14 -5.03
CA MET A 18 -6.86 10.06 -5.44
C MET A 18 -6.31 8.68 -5.08
N GLY A 19 -5.01 8.44 -5.30
CA GLY A 19 -4.37 7.18 -4.92
C GLY A 19 -4.42 6.94 -3.41
N LEU A 20 -4.20 7.99 -2.61
CA LEU A 20 -4.27 7.91 -1.15
C LEU A 20 -5.69 7.62 -0.66
N LEU A 21 -6.69 8.35 -1.19
CA LEU A 21 -8.10 8.09 -0.88
C LEU A 21 -8.52 6.67 -1.26
N GLY A 22 -8.10 6.19 -2.44
CA GLY A 22 -8.37 4.83 -2.89
C GLY A 22 -7.80 3.77 -1.94
N LEU A 23 -6.55 3.93 -1.50
CA LEU A 23 -5.91 3.02 -0.55
C LEU A 23 -6.55 3.07 0.85
N VAL A 24 -6.97 4.25 1.32
CA VAL A 24 -7.70 4.39 2.59
C VAL A 24 -9.04 3.67 2.53
N LEU A 25 -9.80 3.84 1.44
CA LEU A 25 -11.07 3.14 1.24
C LEU A 25 -10.86 1.62 1.13
N LEU A 26 -9.83 1.18 0.41
CA LEU A 26 -9.48 -0.23 0.30
C LEU A 26 -9.15 -0.83 1.67
N LEU A 27 -8.34 -0.14 2.48
CA LEU A 27 -7.99 -0.58 3.82
C LEU A 27 -9.23 -0.65 4.73
N ALA A 28 -10.10 0.37 4.68
CA ALA A 28 -11.35 0.39 5.45
C ALA A 28 -12.27 -0.77 5.04
N ALA A 29 -12.41 -1.04 3.74
CA ALA A 29 -13.18 -2.16 3.22
C ALA A 29 -12.59 -3.51 3.66
N ALA A 30 -11.28 -3.68 3.56
CA ALA A 30 -10.56 -4.88 3.98
C ALA A 30 -10.71 -5.13 5.50
N LEU A 31 -10.61 -4.08 6.33
CA LEU A 31 -10.81 -4.18 7.77
C LEU A 31 -12.26 -4.52 8.13
N LYS A 32 -13.24 -3.91 7.45
CA LYS A 32 -14.65 -4.29 7.60
C LYS A 32 -14.85 -5.76 7.25
N LEU A 33 -14.29 -6.21 6.14
CA LEU A 33 -14.37 -7.60 5.69
C LEU A 33 -13.71 -8.56 6.71
N ALA A 34 -12.55 -8.19 7.24
CA ALA A 34 -11.82 -8.95 8.26
C ALA A 34 -12.63 -9.08 9.56
N ARG A 35 -13.32 -8.01 9.97
CA ARG A 35 -14.19 -8.03 11.15
C ARG A 35 -15.44 -8.88 10.95
N VAL A 36 -16.08 -8.78 9.78
CA VAL A 36 -17.34 -9.48 9.47
C VAL A 36 -17.12 -10.97 9.26
N HIS A 37 -16.17 -11.36 8.41
CA HIS A 37 -16.00 -12.76 8.00
C HIS A 37 -14.96 -13.52 8.84
N ARG A 38 -14.12 -12.81 9.62
CA ARG A 38 -12.99 -13.36 10.39
C ARG A 38 -12.15 -14.35 9.58
N SER A 39 -11.95 -14.06 8.29
CA SER A 39 -11.22 -14.94 7.39
C SER A 39 -9.75 -14.57 7.33
N TRP A 40 -8.88 -15.56 7.17
CA TRP A 40 -7.44 -15.32 7.02
C TRP A 40 -7.15 -14.47 5.78
N GLY A 41 -7.85 -14.72 4.66
CA GLY A 41 -7.75 -13.93 3.43
C GLY A 41 -8.05 -12.45 3.63
N SER A 42 -9.15 -12.12 4.32
CA SER A 42 -9.49 -10.71 4.61
C SER A 42 -8.47 -10.00 5.51
N THR A 43 -7.81 -10.72 6.42
CA THR A 43 -6.74 -10.14 7.25
C THR A 43 -5.49 -9.87 6.42
N VAL A 44 -5.10 -10.81 5.54
CA VAL A 44 -3.96 -10.63 4.63
C VAL A 44 -4.21 -9.49 3.63
N LEU A 45 -5.45 -9.34 3.14
CA LEU A 45 -5.89 -8.22 2.31
C LEU A 45 -5.70 -6.88 3.05
N ALA A 46 -6.12 -6.80 4.32
CA ALA A 46 -5.99 -5.59 5.12
C ALA A 46 -4.52 -5.23 5.39
N LEU A 47 -3.68 -6.22 5.69
CA LEU A 47 -2.24 -6.01 5.85
C LEU A 47 -1.58 -5.55 4.54
N GLY A 48 -1.98 -6.13 3.41
CA GLY A 48 -1.51 -5.71 2.09
C GLY A 48 -1.87 -4.25 1.78
N ALA A 49 -3.13 -3.88 2.00
CA ALA A 49 -3.62 -2.51 1.82
C ALA A 49 -2.92 -1.51 2.76
N ALA A 50 -2.69 -1.89 4.03
CA ALA A 50 -1.96 -1.08 4.99
C ALA A 50 -0.50 -0.87 4.56
N SER A 51 0.16 -1.93 4.08
CA SER A 51 1.53 -1.85 3.57
C SER A 51 1.64 -0.88 2.39
N LEU A 52 0.73 -0.95 1.41
CA LEU A 52 0.70 -0.01 0.29
C LEU A 52 0.44 1.43 0.73
N LEU A 53 -0.46 1.63 1.70
CA LEU A 53 -0.73 2.95 2.26
C LEU A 53 0.51 3.54 2.94
N CYS A 54 1.22 2.74 3.75
CA CYS A 54 2.47 3.16 4.38
C CYS A 54 3.52 3.58 3.35
N VAL A 55 3.71 2.81 2.27
CA VAL A 55 4.66 3.18 1.21
C VAL A 55 4.23 4.45 0.50
N ARG A 56 2.93 4.62 0.23
CA ARG A 56 2.42 5.82 -0.42
C ARG A 56 2.67 7.06 0.43
N LEU A 57 2.41 6.97 1.73
CA LEU A 57 2.73 8.02 2.70
C LEU A 57 4.23 8.28 2.77
N TYR A 58 5.05 7.22 2.75
CA TYR A 58 6.51 7.37 2.71
C TYR A 58 6.95 8.19 1.50
N PHE A 59 6.52 7.87 0.28
CA PHE A 59 6.91 8.65 -0.91
C PHE A 59 6.40 10.10 -0.92
N LEU A 60 5.23 10.34 -0.33
CA LEU A 60 4.67 11.70 -0.23
C LEU A 60 5.42 12.56 0.80
N LEU A 61 5.83 11.94 1.92
CA LEU A 61 6.50 12.63 3.02
C LEU A 61 8.02 12.68 2.84
N ALA A 62 8.64 11.68 2.21
CA ALA A 62 10.10 11.56 2.08
C ALA A 62 10.77 12.85 1.55
N PRO A 63 10.30 13.52 0.49
CA PRO A 63 10.90 14.76 0.02
C PRO A 63 10.91 15.91 1.04
N HIS A 64 10.00 15.87 2.01
CA HIS A 64 9.84 16.92 3.02
C HIS A 64 10.63 16.64 4.31
N PHE A 65 11.00 15.38 4.56
CA PHE A 65 11.64 14.94 5.81
C PHE A 65 13.02 14.31 5.64
N MET A 66 13.34 13.74 4.46
CA MET A 66 14.63 13.12 4.17
C MET A 66 15.62 14.18 3.69
N ASN A 67 16.28 14.83 4.63
CA ASN A 67 17.40 15.74 4.38
C ASN A 67 18.74 15.04 4.67
N ASP A 68 19.84 15.58 4.13
CA ASP A 68 21.18 14.99 4.27
C ASP A 68 21.60 14.80 5.73
N ASP A 69 21.27 15.76 6.62
CA ASP A 69 21.54 15.67 8.05
C ASP A 69 20.86 14.46 8.71
N LEU A 70 19.61 14.16 8.30
CA LEU A 70 18.86 13.00 8.79
C LEU A 70 19.49 11.71 8.26
N LEU A 71 19.85 11.66 6.97
CA LEU A 71 20.47 10.51 6.33
C LEU A 71 21.83 10.18 6.96
N LEU A 72 22.63 11.19 7.29
CA LEU A 72 23.87 11.04 8.04
C LEU A 72 23.62 10.54 9.48
N ALA A 73 22.59 11.05 10.15
CA ALA A 73 22.26 10.65 11.53
C ALA A 73 21.77 9.19 11.64
N ILE A 74 20.98 8.69 10.67
CA ILE A 74 20.51 7.29 10.65
C ILE A 74 21.61 6.30 10.22
N GLY A 75 22.69 6.80 9.61
CA GLY A 75 23.84 6.03 9.19
C GLY A 75 23.59 5.06 8.02
N PRO A 76 24.62 4.27 7.64
CA PRO A 76 24.60 3.45 6.42
C PRO A 76 23.48 2.40 6.39
N LEU A 77 23.15 1.80 7.55
CA LEU A 77 22.05 0.85 7.67
C LEU A 77 20.70 1.54 7.46
N GLY A 78 20.52 2.75 8.01
CA GLY A 78 19.31 3.55 7.82
C GLY A 78 19.09 3.91 6.36
N ILE A 79 20.14 4.38 5.68
CA ILE A 79 20.11 4.69 4.24
C ILE A 79 19.77 3.45 3.40
N SER A 80 20.34 2.29 3.75
CA SER A 80 20.04 1.03 3.05
C SER A 80 18.56 0.64 3.23
N LEU A 81 18.01 0.83 4.43
CA LEU A 81 16.61 0.59 4.74
C LEU A 81 15.65 1.56 4.03
N THR A 82 15.98 2.85 3.93
CA THR A 82 15.13 3.83 3.22
C THR A 82 15.01 3.49 1.73
N ILE A 83 16.04 2.87 1.14
CA ILE A 83 16.04 2.42 -0.25
C ILE A 83 15.32 1.06 -0.39
N ALA A 84 15.61 0.10 0.49
CA ALA A 84 15.12 -1.29 0.35
C ALA A 84 13.70 -1.51 0.87
N LEU A 85 13.26 -0.78 1.89
CA LEU A 85 11.96 -0.99 2.54
C LEU A 85 10.78 -0.68 1.62
N PRO A 86 10.75 0.43 0.85
CA PRO A 86 9.63 0.75 -0.04
C PRO A 86 9.33 -0.35 -1.08
N PRO A 87 10.28 -0.87 -1.88
CA PRO A 87 9.99 -1.92 -2.86
C PRO A 87 9.57 -3.24 -2.20
N LEU A 88 10.12 -3.59 -1.04
CA LEU A 88 9.68 -4.76 -0.28
C LEU A 88 8.23 -4.61 0.16
N MET A 89 7.87 -3.48 0.77
CA MET A 89 6.51 -3.22 1.21
C MET A 89 5.50 -3.09 0.05
N LEU A 90 5.92 -2.61 -1.12
CA LEU A 90 5.09 -2.64 -2.34
C LEU A 90 4.81 -4.08 -2.77
N THR A 91 5.85 -4.91 -2.80
CA THR A 91 5.75 -6.31 -3.22
C THR A 91 4.85 -7.10 -2.27
N PHE A 92 5.11 -6.99 -0.95
CA PHE A 92 4.26 -7.59 0.07
C PHE A 92 2.84 -7.01 0.07
N GLY A 93 2.70 -5.71 -0.18
CA GLY A 93 1.41 -5.03 -0.25
C GLY A 93 0.52 -5.56 -1.37
N LEU A 94 1.06 -5.60 -2.59
CA LEU A 94 0.38 -6.15 -3.75
C LEU A 94 0.10 -7.65 -3.59
N GLY A 95 1.10 -8.42 -3.15
CA GLY A 95 0.94 -9.84 -2.87
C GLY A 95 -0.14 -10.12 -1.83
N GLY A 96 -0.17 -9.33 -0.76
CA GLY A 96 -1.19 -9.42 0.29
C GLY A 96 -2.59 -9.10 -0.21
N ILE A 97 -2.74 -8.14 -1.12
CA ILE A 97 -4.05 -7.85 -1.72
C ILE A 97 -4.52 -9.01 -2.60
N VAL A 98 -3.68 -9.46 -3.53
CA VAL A 98 -4.03 -10.56 -4.46
C VAL A 98 -4.33 -11.84 -3.70
N TRP A 99 -3.43 -12.22 -2.79
CA TRP A 99 -3.59 -13.42 -1.98
C TRP A 99 -4.77 -13.31 -1.03
N GLY A 100 -4.97 -12.14 -0.43
CA GLY A 100 -6.06 -11.89 0.50
C GLY A 100 -7.43 -11.97 -0.16
N LEU A 101 -7.57 -11.43 -1.37
CA LEU A 101 -8.79 -11.51 -2.18
C LEU A 101 -9.08 -12.96 -2.56
N TRP A 102 -8.11 -13.66 -3.16
CA TRP A 102 -8.25 -15.06 -3.55
C TRP A 102 -8.59 -15.97 -2.35
N GLY A 103 -7.89 -15.78 -1.23
CA GLY A 103 -8.12 -16.56 -0.01
C GLY A 103 -9.49 -16.30 0.61
N HIS A 104 -10.02 -15.09 0.46
CA HIS A 104 -11.36 -14.75 0.91
C HIS A 104 -12.44 -15.40 0.02
N GLU A 105 -12.31 -15.30 -1.30
CA GLU A 105 -13.23 -15.95 -2.27
C GLU A 105 -13.30 -17.46 -2.05
N ARG A 106 -12.15 -18.12 -1.89
CA ARG A 106 -12.09 -19.56 -1.63
C ARG A 106 -12.85 -19.96 -0.36
N LEU A 107 -12.84 -19.11 0.67
CA LEU A 107 -13.58 -19.34 1.90
C LEU A 107 -15.09 -19.16 1.72
N LEU A 108 -15.52 -18.20 0.89
CA LEU A 108 -16.92 -18.02 0.53
C LEU A 108 -17.45 -19.22 -0.26
N ASP A 109 -16.71 -19.68 -1.27
CA ASP A 109 -17.06 -20.86 -2.06
C ASP A 109 -17.23 -22.11 -1.20
N ALA A 110 -16.33 -22.31 -0.23
CA ALA A 110 -16.40 -23.42 0.70
C ALA A 110 -17.63 -23.38 1.62
N ARG A 111 -18.16 -22.19 1.92
CA ARG A 111 -19.38 -22.01 2.73
C ARG A 111 -20.64 -22.19 1.89
N THR A 112 -20.65 -21.75 0.64
CA THR A 112 -21.82 -21.85 -0.26
C THR A 112 -22.09 -23.29 -0.74
N ARG A 113 -21.07 -24.15 -0.77
CA ARG A 113 -21.20 -25.57 -1.17
C ARG A 113 -21.58 -26.52 -0.02
N ARG A 114 -21.87 -26.01 1.18
CA ARG A 114 -22.35 -26.77 2.34
C ARG A 114 -23.80 -26.43 2.62
#